data_AF-F7QPV6-F1
#
_entry.id   AF-F7QPV6-F1
#
_cell.length_a   1.000
_cell.length_b   1.000
_cell.length_c   1.000
_cell.angle_alpha   90.00
_cell.angle_beta   90.00
_cell.angle_gamma   90.00
#
_symmetry.space_group_name_H-M   'P 1'
#
loop_
_entity.id
_entity.type
_entity.pdbx_description
1 polymer ?
#
loop_
_entity_poly.entity_id
_entity_poly.type
_entity_poly.pdbx_seq_one_letter_code
_entity_poly.pdbx_strand_id
1 'polypeptide(L)'
;MHKTSVAIALALSAALAGHAHAQIYPPGGINNQPVIPFPTAPPAPPPPPIVVPKVPQMNSPPRFELQNTSPSIVTQDTPPEPVLKRSRRPSFSERVARCLDDGAAWGMNPNQRAAYSRQCANQ
;
A
#
# COMPACT_ATOMS: atom_id res chain seq x y z
N MET A 1 1.25 35.05 51.31
CA MET A 1 1.49 35.27 49.87
C MET A 1 1.17 34.05 49.00
N HIS A 2 1.37 32.81 49.47
CA HIS A 2 1.05 31.61 48.65
C HIS A 2 -0.45 31.38 48.42
N LYS A 3 -1.30 31.57 49.43
CA LYS A 3 -2.76 31.35 49.32
C LYS A 3 -3.43 32.31 48.32
N THR A 4 -2.99 33.57 48.31
CA THR A 4 -3.49 34.58 47.38
C THR A 4 -3.03 34.32 45.94
N SER A 5 -1.79 33.87 45.76
CA SER A 5 -1.26 33.51 44.43
C SER A 5 -2.00 32.31 43.83
N VAL A 6 -2.32 31.30 44.66
CA VAL A 6 -3.10 30.12 44.22
C VAL A 6 -4.53 30.51 43.83
N ALA A 7 -5.19 31.37 44.63
CA ALA A 7 -6.55 31.83 44.31
C ALA A 7 -6.61 32.60 42.98
N ILE A 8 -5.60 33.44 42.72
CA ILE A 8 -5.49 34.21 41.47
C ILE A 8 -5.26 33.27 40.28
N ALA A 9 -4.36 32.28 40.42
CA ALA A 9 -4.11 31.30 39.37
C ALA A 9 -5.36 30.48 39.01
N LEU A 10 -6.16 30.10 40.01
CA LEU A 10 -7.38 29.33 39.80
C LEU A 10 -8.47 30.16 39.09
N ALA A 11 -8.62 31.42 39.48
CA ALA A 11 -9.57 32.35 38.86
C ALA A 11 -9.22 32.63 37.39
N LEU A 12 -7.93 32.81 37.08
CA LEU A 12 -7.44 32.93 35.72
C LEU A 12 -7.71 31.66 34.91
N SER A 13 -7.48 30.48 35.49
CA SER A 13 -7.71 29.21 34.80
C SER A 13 -9.18 29.02 34.41
N ALA A 14 -10.11 29.41 35.29
CA ALA A 14 -11.55 29.33 35.03
C ALA A 14 -12.01 30.31 33.94
N ALA A 15 -11.39 31.50 33.85
CA ALA A 15 -11.72 32.49 32.83
C ALA A 15 -11.28 32.08 31.41
N LEU A 16 -10.24 31.24 31.28
CA LEU A 16 -9.76 30.71 29.99
C LEU A 16 -10.44 29.41 29.56
N ALA A 17 -11.31 28.82 30.39
CA ALA A 17 -12.07 27.64 30.02
C ALA A 17 -13.21 28.03 29.04
N GLY A 18 -12.99 27.84 27.74
CA GLY A 18 -14.00 28.06 26.71
C GLY A 18 -15.26 27.21 26.91
N HIS A 19 -16.41 27.73 26.47
CA HIS A 19 -17.70 27.06 26.57
C HIS A 19 -17.84 26.01 25.46
N ALA A 20 -18.07 24.74 25.82
CA ALA A 20 -18.40 23.69 24.87
C ALA A 20 -19.90 23.76 24.52
N HIS A 21 -20.23 24.21 23.31
CA HIS A 21 -21.62 24.21 22.83
C HIS A 21 -21.95 22.86 22.19
N ALA A 22 -22.95 22.15 22.71
CA ALA A 22 -23.49 20.95 22.07
C ALA A 22 -24.54 21.36 21.02
N GLN A 23 -24.35 20.95 19.76
CA GLN A 23 -25.36 21.13 18.71
C GLN A 23 -26.36 19.98 18.74
N ILE A 24 -27.62 20.30 19.04
CA ILE A 24 -28.73 19.35 18.97
C ILE A 24 -29.23 19.33 17.51
N TYR A 25 -28.89 18.28 16.77
CA TYR A 25 -29.50 18.01 15.46
C TYR A 25 -30.77 17.17 15.67
N PRO A 26 -31.93 17.58 15.12
CA PRO A 26 -33.10 16.70 15.10
C PRO A 26 -32.78 15.44 14.28
N PRO A 27 -33.30 14.26 14.65
CA PRO A 27 -33.14 13.05 13.86
C PRO A 27 -33.76 13.29 12.47
N GLY A 28 -32.90 13.41 11.45
CA GLY A 28 -33.29 13.73 10.07
C GLY A 28 -32.41 14.77 9.36
N GLY A 29 -31.70 15.63 10.10
CA GLY A 29 -30.81 16.64 9.50
C GLY A 29 -31.52 17.58 8.50
N ILE A 30 -30.74 18.45 7.84
CA ILE A 30 -31.25 19.52 6.96
C ILE A 30 -31.77 18.97 5.60
N ASN A 31 -31.65 17.66 5.36
CA ASN A 31 -31.86 17.02 4.06
C ASN A 31 -33.06 16.07 3.98
N ASN A 32 -34.01 16.14 4.92
CA ASN A 32 -35.24 15.33 4.92
C ASN A 32 -36.28 15.78 3.88
N GLN A 33 -35.87 15.99 2.63
CA GLN A 33 -36.81 16.12 1.52
C GLN A 33 -37.27 14.73 1.06
N PRO A 34 -38.57 14.52 0.83
CA PRO A 34 -39.06 13.29 0.20
C PRO A 34 -38.49 13.21 -1.22
N VAL A 35 -37.58 12.26 -1.46
CA VAL A 35 -37.08 11.97 -2.79
C VAL A 35 -38.21 11.30 -3.57
N ILE A 36 -38.79 12.01 -4.54
CA ILE A 36 -39.74 11.42 -5.48
C ILE A 36 -38.98 10.35 -6.27
N PRO A 37 -39.43 9.08 -6.32
CA PRO A 37 -38.76 8.07 -7.12
C PRO A 37 -38.83 8.46 -8.60
N PHE A 38 -37.67 8.65 -9.22
CA PHE A 38 -37.61 8.80 -10.67
C PHE A 38 -38.13 7.52 -11.34
N PRO A 39 -38.88 7.61 -12.46
CA PRO A 39 -39.26 6.42 -13.21
C PRO A 39 -38.02 5.66 -13.66
N THR A 40 -37.98 4.36 -13.40
CA THR A 40 -36.85 3.51 -13.78
C THR A 40 -36.84 3.29 -15.29
N ALA A 41 -35.67 3.46 -15.90
CA ALA A 41 -35.50 3.21 -17.33
C ALA A 41 -35.77 1.71 -17.66
N PRO A 42 -36.33 1.40 -18.84
CA PRO A 42 -36.50 0.02 -19.28
C PRO A 42 -35.17 -0.76 -19.29
N PRO A 43 -35.18 -2.07 -19.02
CA PRO A 43 -33.98 -2.90 -19.09
C PRO A 43 -33.35 -2.85 -20.50
N ALA A 44 -32.02 -2.76 -20.56
CA ALA A 44 -31.29 -2.81 -21.82
C ALA A 44 -31.48 -4.19 -22.50
N PRO A 45 -31.54 -4.23 -23.85
CA PRO A 45 -31.61 -5.49 -24.58
C PRO A 45 -30.36 -6.36 -24.32
N PRO A 46 -30.50 -7.69 -24.37
CA PRO A 46 -29.37 -8.59 -24.15
C PRO A 46 -28.29 -8.40 -25.22
N PRO A 47 -26.99 -8.47 -24.86
CA PRO A 47 -25.91 -8.34 -25.82
C PRO A 47 -25.95 -9.49 -26.85
N PRO A 48 -25.50 -9.24 -28.09
CA PRO A 48 -25.44 -10.27 -29.11
C PRO A 48 -24.47 -11.40 -28.71
N PRO A 49 -24.74 -12.66 -29.11
CA PRO A 49 -23.86 -13.78 -28.81
C PRO A 49 -22.51 -13.61 -29.51
N ILE A 50 -21.43 -13.75 -28.75
CA ILE A 50 -20.06 -13.75 -29.28
C ILE A 50 -19.76 -15.15 -29.83
N VAL A 51 -19.69 -15.28 -31.16
CA VAL A 51 -19.29 -16.52 -31.81
C VAL A 51 -17.77 -16.55 -31.92
N VAL A 52 -17.12 -17.43 -31.16
CA VAL A 52 -15.66 -17.61 -31.24
C VAL A 52 -15.31 -18.40 -32.50
N PRO A 53 -14.50 -17.85 -33.42
CA PRO A 53 -14.03 -18.60 -34.58
C PRO A 53 -13.17 -19.79 -34.14
N LYS A 54 -13.29 -20.91 -34.86
CA LYS A 54 -12.47 -22.09 -34.58
C LYS A 54 -11.01 -21.79 -34.91
N VAL A 55 -10.14 -21.77 -33.89
CA VAL A 55 -8.70 -21.58 -34.07
C VAL A 55 -8.12 -22.78 -34.83
N PRO A 56 -7.43 -22.57 -35.96
CA PRO A 56 -6.70 -23.63 -36.64
C PRO A 56 -5.63 -24.21 -35.72
N GLN A 57 -5.63 -25.53 -35.54
CA GLN A 57 -4.61 -26.22 -34.74
C GLN A 57 -3.44 -26.58 -35.66
N MET A 58 -2.22 -26.25 -35.24
CA MET A 58 -1.01 -26.72 -35.89
C MET A 58 -0.63 -28.08 -35.31
N ASN A 59 -0.26 -29.05 -36.15
CA ASN A 59 0.24 -30.34 -35.67
C ASN A 59 1.50 -30.10 -34.85
N SER A 60 1.51 -30.55 -33.59
CA SER A 60 2.70 -30.45 -32.75
C SER A 60 3.85 -31.23 -33.40
N PRO A 61 5.09 -30.71 -33.38
CA PRO A 61 6.25 -31.47 -33.81
C PRO A 61 6.31 -32.80 -33.02
N PRO A 62 6.87 -33.87 -33.62
CA PRO A 62 7.01 -35.15 -32.95
C PRO A 62 7.73 -34.95 -31.61
N ARG A 63 7.27 -35.68 -30.58
CA ARG A 63 7.90 -35.63 -29.25
C ARG A 63 9.37 -36.00 -29.42
N PHE A 64 10.26 -35.22 -28.81
CA PHE A 64 11.67 -35.57 -28.74
C PHE A 64 11.79 -36.93 -28.02
N GLU A 65 12.10 -37.98 -28.77
CA GLU A 65 12.52 -39.24 -28.17
C GLU A 65 13.85 -38.97 -27.46
N LEU A 66 13.91 -39.31 -26.17
CA LEU A 66 15.15 -39.30 -25.41
C LEU A 66 16.16 -40.19 -26.13
N GLN A 67 17.07 -39.55 -26.86
CA GLN A 67 18.23 -40.24 -27.40
C GLN A 67 19.05 -40.72 -26.21
N ASN A 68 18.93 -42.02 -25.92
CA ASN A 68 19.81 -42.80 -25.05
C ASN A 68 19.68 -42.52 -23.53
N THR A 69 18.98 -43.41 -22.83
CA THR A 69 18.83 -43.46 -21.37
C THR A 69 20.07 -43.95 -20.61
N SER A 70 21.23 -44.05 -21.26
CA SER A 70 22.48 -44.23 -20.52
C SER A 70 22.92 -42.87 -19.99
N PRO A 71 22.99 -42.64 -18.66
CA PRO A 71 23.56 -41.42 -18.12
C PRO A 71 25.05 -41.42 -18.40
N SER A 72 25.47 -40.90 -19.56
CA SER A 72 26.84 -40.47 -19.76
C SER A 72 27.03 -39.20 -18.94
N ILE A 73 27.98 -39.23 -18.01
CA ILE A 73 28.46 -38.01 -17.36
C ILE A 73 29.06 -37.15 -18.46
N VAL A 74 28.36 -36.08 -18.83
CA VAL A 74 28.91 -35.05 -19.71
C VAL A 74 29.87 -34.24 -18.85
N THR A 75 31.16 -34.54 -18.95
CA THR A 75 32.21 -33.66 -18.43
C THR A 75 32.16 -32.38 -19.25
N GLN A 76 31.59 -31.33 -18.67
CA GLN A 76 31.57 -30.02 -19.31
C GLN A 76 32.98 -29.41 -19.15
N ASP A 77 33.81 -29.54 -20.19
CA ASP A 77 35.19 -29.03 -20.19
C ASP A 77 35.27 -27.50 -20.15
N THR A 78 34.16 -26.83 -20.48
CA THR A 78 34.06 -25.38 -20.51
C THR A 78 33.40 -24.88 -19.22
N PRO A 79 34.08 -24.05 -18.40
CA PRO A 79 33.44 -23.39 -17.27
C PRO A 79 32.20 -22.64 -17.76
N PRO A 80 31.02 -22.83 -17.16
CA PRO A 80 29.84 -22.08 -17.55
C PRO A 80 30.13 -20.59 -17.40
N GLU A 81 29.73 -19.80 -18.39
CA GLU A 81 29.92 -18.36 -18.38
C GLU A 81 29.37 -17.79 -17.06
N PRO A 82 30.13 -16.96 -16.34
CA PRO A 82 29.67 -16.40 -15.08
C PRO A 82 28.44 -15.53 -15.36
N VAL A 83 27.26 -16.06 -15.07
CA VAL A 83 26.02 -15.30 -15.09
C VAL A 83 26.22 -14.11 -14.17
N LEU A 84 26.10 -12.89 -14.72
CA LEU A 84 26.16 -11.65 -13.94
C LEU A 84 25.27 -11.82 -12.72
N LYS A 85 25.88 -11.94 -11.54
CA LYS A 85 25.14 -12.09 -10.29
C LYS A 85 24.21 -10.90 -10.21
N ARG A 86 22.90 -11.16 -10.26
CA ARG A 86 21.87 -10.14 -10.06
C ARG A 86 22.27 -9.37 -8.80
N SER A 87 22.44 -8.05 -8.94
CA SER A 87 22.74 -7.15 -7.83
C SER A 87 21.87 -7.54 -6.64
N ARG A 88 22.50 -8.07 -5.59
CA ARG A 88 21.80 -8.58 -4.42
C ARG A 88 21.13 -7.36 -3.79
N ARG A 89 19.80 -7.37 -3.65
CA ARG A 89 19.12 -6.29 -2.93
C ARG A 89 19.80 -6.10 -1.56
N PRO A 90 20.03 -4.86 -1.12
CA PRO A 90 20.58 -4.59 0.20
C PRO A 90 19.75 -5.29 1.27
N SER A 91 20.44 -5.78 2.30
CA SER A 91 19.77 -6.40 3.45
C SER A 91 18.82 -5.41 4.12
N PHE A 92 17.79 -5.90 4.82
CA PHE A 92 16.81 -5.03 5.47
C PHE A 92 17.48 -4.02 6.43
N SER A 93 18.45 -4.47 7.24
CA SER A 93 19.19 -3.61 8.16
C SER A 93 19.94 -2.49 7.44
N GLU A 94 20.53 -2.78 6.28
CA GLU A 94 21.25 -1.81 5.47
C GLU A 94 20.30 -0.77 4.85
N ARG A 95 19.08 -1.17 4.48
CA ARG A 95 18.03 -0.23 4.05
C ARG A 95 17.59 0.67 5.21
N VAL A 96 17.38 0.10 6.40
CA VAL A 96 17.03 0.88 7.60
C VAL A 96 18.12 1.91 7.93
N ALA A 97 19.40 1.52 7.85
CA ALA A 97 20.52 2.44 8.07
C ALA A 97 20.51 3.61 7.08
N ARG A 98 20.39 3.34 5.77
CA ARG A 98 20.29 4.40 4.76
C ARG A 98 19.09 5.31 4.99
N CYS A 99 17.92 4.75 5.30
CA CYS A 99 16.73 5.56 5.56
C CYS A 99 16.87 6.41 6.83
N LEU A 100 17.60 5.95 7.85
CA LEU A 100 17.93 6.77 9.01
C LEU A 100 18.87 7.92 8.63
N ASP A 101 19.89 7.65 7.83
CA ASP A 101 20.84 8.67 7.35
C ASP A 101 20.14 9.71 6.47
N ASP A 102 19.26 9.28 5.56
CA ASP A 102 18.45 10.17 4.73
C ASP A 102 17.55 11.06 5.60
N GLY A 103 16.85 10.48 6.58
CA GLY A 103 16.01 11.27 7.49
C GLY A 103 16.83 12.27 8.33
N ALA A 104 18.07 11.93 8.70
CA ALA A 104 18.98 12.87 9.35
C ALA A 104 19.44 13.99 8.42
N ALA A 105 19.75 13.67 7.16
CA ALA A 105 20.12 14.65 6.14
C ALA A 105 18.98 15.64 5.85
N TRP A 106 17.73 15.21 6.04
CA TRP A 106 16.54 16.04 5.89
C TRP A 106 16.20 16.86 7.15
N GLY A 107 17.04 16.76 8.20
CA GLY A 107 16.84 17.49 9.45
C GLY A 107 15.70 16.96 10.31
N MET A 108 15.26 15.72 10.11
CA MET A 108 14.19 15.13 10.92
C MET A 108 14.62 14.96 12.38
N ASN A 109 13.70 15.23 13.29
CA ASN A 109 13.92 14.93 14.71
C ASN A 109 14.00 13.40 14.94
N PRO A 110 14.54 12.93 16.08
CA PRO A 110 14.75 11.50 16.31
C PRO A 110 13.48 10.63 16.19
N ASN A 111 12.33 11.14 16.64
CA ASN A 111 11.05 10.41 16.57
C ASN A 111 10.54 10.31 15.13
N GLN A 112 10.61 11.41 14.37
CA GLN A 112 10.25 11.44 12.95
C GLN A 112 11.16 10.53 12.13
N ARG A 113 12.46 10.55 12.41
CA ARG A 113 13.46 9.72 11.74
C ARG A 113 13.22 8.23 11.99
N ALA A 114 12.83 7.85 13.20
CA ALA A 114 12.48 6.47 13.54
C ALA A 114 11.18 6.01 12.86
N ALA A 115 10.18 6.90 12.70
CA ALA A 115 8.97 6.59 11.96
C ALA A 115 9.24 6.47 10.45
N TYR A 116 10.02 7.41 9.90
CA TYR A 116 10.42 7.43 8.50
C TYR A 116 11.20 6.18 8.09
N SER A 117 12.19 5.75 8.89
CA SER A 117 13.01 4.59 8.55
C SER A 117 12.23 3.29 8.45
N ARG A 118 11.16 3.13 9.26
CA ARG A 118 10.25 1.98 9.18
C ARG A 118 9.45 1.95 7.89
N GLN A 119 9.05 3.11 7.36
CA GLN A 119 8.29 3.20 6.13
C GLN A 119 9.20 3.10 4.90
N CYS A 120 10.30 3.85 4.88
CA CYS A 120 11.29 3.86 3.81
C CYS A 120 11.96 2.50 3.59
N ALA A 121 12.29 1.76 4.67
CA ALA A 121 12.93 0.45 4.53
C ALA A 121 11.99 -0.62 3.94
N ASN A 122 10.68 -0.40 3.89
CA ASN A 122 9.72 -1.35 3.32
C ASN A 122 9.38 -1.08 1.85
N GLN A 123 9.91 -0.01 1.26
CA GLN A 123 9.86 0.28 -0.17
C GLN A 123 10.96 -0.51 -0.92
#